data_AF-A0A3P8UN36-F1
#
_entry.id   AF-A0A3P8UN36-F1
#
_cell.length_a   1.000
_cell.length_b   1.000
_cell.length_c   1.000
_cell.angle_alpha   90.00
_cell.angle_beta   90.00
_cell.angle_gamma   90.00
#
_symmetry.space_group_name_H-M   'P 1'
#
loop_
_entity.id
_entity.type
_entity.pdbx_description
1 polymer ?
#
loop_
_entity_poly.entity_id
_entity_poly.type
_entity_poly.pdbx_seq_one_letter_code
_entity_poly.pdbx_strand_id
1 'polypeptide(L)'
;NLQGKKPSVCIFSSLFKLVANAAASCRILRCNSDFVAATLDLGAMNAGYCSALRSYATCTRRMARACRGDLAYHSAVQGIEALLIQHPALCPQISVIFKNVPQCVEQKLYQAELDNVPAAFADGSVSSGDRLGHHSLKVQTQNPGRHAEIHAAHIGTLLVVRQSGRSLGLSVLLPRGVAEAYGPEQDLQLCVWGCPASQRLDTLRPPLPHASLPRTISAHAHCAALLPNRDVYYQACVFDLISSGDLNSSTAAIDALTDAGHMIPERERVHLLPLSAAAGKVYLNLILMMIIFILYNLFVDNNFLLMFLTC
;
A
#
# COMPACT_ATOMS: atom_id res chain seq x y z
N ASN A 1 -39.29 43.33 57.20
CA ASN A 1 -37.90 43.82 57.25
C ASN A 1 -37.08 43.08 56.20
N LEU A 2 -36.96 43.70 55.02
CA LEU A 2 -36.10 43.26 53.94
C LEU A 2 -34.65 43.56 54.31
N GLN A 3 -33.82 42.54 54.49
CA GLN A 3 -32.37 42.71 54.45
C GLN A 3 -31.74 41.52 53.72
N GLY A 4 -31.19 41.85 52.55
CA GLY A 4 -30.69 40.91 51.56
C GLY A 4 -29.43 40.19 51.99
N LYS A 5 -29.40 38.89 51.69
CA LYS A 5 -28.18 38.09 51.63
C LYS A 5 -27.79 37.97 50.16
N LYS A 6 -26.66 38.58 49.80
CA LYS A 6 -26.10 38.66 48.45
C LYS A 6 -25.83 37.26 47.87
N PRO A 7 -26.00 37.06 46.55
CA PRO A 7 -25.56 35.84 45.88
C PRO A 7 -24.03 35.76 45.88
N SER A 8 -23.51 34.61 46.29
CA SER A 8 -22.08 34.29 46.25
C SER A 8 -21.70 33.99 44.80
N VAL A 9 -21.07 34.97 44.15
CA VAL A 9 -20.48 34.81 42.81
C VAL A 9 -19.18 34.04 42.98
N CYS A 10 -19.15 32.79 42.50
CA CYS A 10 -17.92 32.04 42.32
C CYS A 10 -17.08 32.76 41.25
N ILE A 11 -16.09 33.52 41.69
CA ILE A 11 -15.05 34.04 40.80
C ILE A 11 -14.23 32.83 40.36
N PHE A 12 -14.53 32.29 39.19
CA PHE A 12 -13.56 31.46 38.46
C PHE A 12 -12.33 32.34 38.29
N SER A 13 -11.27 32.07 39.05
CA SER A 13 -9.95 32.55 38.73
C SER A 13 -9.53 31.83 37.45
N SER A 14 -10.02 32.33 36.32
CA SER A 14 -9.38 32.14 35.03
C SER A 14 -7.99 32.75 35.16
N LEU A 15 -7.03 31.93 35.60
CA LEU A 15 -5.69 31.99 35.05
C LEU A 15 -5.82 31.61 33.57
N PHE A 16 -6.41 32.52 32.80
CA PHE A 16 -6.15 32.62 31.38
C PHE A 16 -4.67 32.96 31.35
N LYS A 17 -3.82 31.93 31.29
CA LYS A 17 -2.53 32.10 30.66
C LYS A 17 -2.89 32.63 29.28
N LEU A 18 -2.75 33.94 29.08
CA LEU A 18 -2.49 34.48 27.76
C LEU A 18 -1.20 33.80 27.32
N VAL A 19 -1.34 32.58 26.78
CA VAL A 19 -0.48 32.18 25.69
C VAL A 19 -0.75 33.28 24.67
N ALA A 20 0.24 34.16 24.48
CA ALA A 20 0.23 35.10 23.38
C ALA A 20 0.00 34.26 22.13
N ASN A 21 -1.25 34.19 21.70
CA ASN A 21 -1.61 33.63 20.42
C ASN A 21 -1.05 34.67 19.47
N ALA A 22 0.20 34.51 19.06
CA ALA A 22 0.69 35.17 17.86
C ALA A 22 -0.26 34.68 16.78
N ALA A 23 -1.32 35.45 16.53
CA ALA A 23 -2.27 35.17 15.48
C ALA A 23 -1.45 35.22 14.20
N ALA A 24 -1.03 34.04 13.74
CA ALA A 24 -0.40 33.94 12.44
C ALA A 24 -1.42 34.54 11.47
N SER A 25 -1.05 35.62 10.79
CA SER A 25 -1.89 36.19 9.74
C SER A 25 -2.06 35.14 8.64
N CYS A 26 -3.24 35.09 8.00
CA CYS A 26 -3.46 34.20 6.88
C CYS A 26 -2.48 34.54 5.75
N ARG A 27 -1.65 33.57 5.34
CA ARG A 27 -0.65 33.73 4.28
C ARG A 27 -0.89 32.78 3.11
N ILE A 28 -2.16 32.58 2.74
CA ILE A 28 -2.52 31.68 1.63
C ILE A 28 -1.86 32.10 0.31
N LEU A 29 -1.80 33.41 0.01
CA LEU A 29 -1.16 33.91 -1.20
C LEU A 29 0.32 33.50 -1.30
N ARG A 30 1.01 33.33 -0.17
CA ARG A 30 2.39 32.83 -0.15
C ARG A 30 2.45 31.35 -0.52
N CYS A 31 1.56 30.54 0.03
CA CYS A 31 1.45 29.14 -0.37
C CYS A 31 1.17 29.00 -1.87
N ASN A 32 0.28 29.85 -2.41
CA ASN A 32 -0.06 29.87 -3.84
C ASN A 32 1.13 30.28 -4.70
N SER A 33 1.85 31.35 -4.33
CA SER A 33 3.01 31.81 -5.09
C SER A 33 4.13 30.78 -5.12
N ASP A 34 4.38 30.11 -3.98
CA ASP A 34 5.42 29.09 -3.87
C ASP A 34 5.06 27.85 -4.71
N PHE A 35 3.79 27.46 -4.76
CA PHE A 35 3.31 26.38 -5.63
C PHE A 35 3.48 26.72 -7.12
N VAL A 36 2.98 27.88 -7.55
CA VAL A 36 3.11 28.33 -8.95
C VAL A 36 4.57 28.36 -9.35
N ALA A 37 5.44 28.96 -8.52
CA ALA A 37 6.88 29.01 -8.75
C ALA A 37 7.50 27.61 -8.93
N ALA A 38 7.11 26.65 -8.09
CA ALA A 38 7.61 25.28 -8.18
C ALA A 38 7.09 24.52 -9.43
N THR A 39 5.98 24.95 -10.03
CA THR A 39 5.37 24.28 -11.18
C THR A 39 5.62 24.98 -12.53
N LEU A 40 6.13 26.21 -12.55
CA LEU A 40 6.34 27.01 -13.78
C LEU A 40 7.16 26.26 -14.85
N ASP A 41 8.19 25.52 -14.43
CA ASP A 41 9.09 24.78 -15.33
C ASP A 41 8.75 23.28 -15.43
N LEU A 42 7.70 22.83 -14.73
CA LEU A 42 7.29 21.44 -14.69
C LEU A 42 6.07 21.24 -15.58
N GLY A 43 6.23 20.53 -16.70
CA GLY A 43 5.08 19.99 -17.43
C GLY A 43 4.22 19.11 -16.51
N ALA A 44 2.91 19.06 -16.76
CA ALA A 44 1.89 18.38 -15.94
C ALA A 44 2.10 16.87 -15.66
N MET A 45 3.15 16.27 -16.22
CA MET A 45 3.49 14.84 -16.17
C MET A 45 4.83 14.56 -15.50
N ASN A 46 5.39 15.50 -14.75
CA ASN A 46 6.68 15.33 -14.07
C ASN A 46 6.52 15.00 -12.59
N ALA A 47 7.39 14.11 -12.08
CA ALA A 47 7.45 13.74 -10.66
C ALA A 47 7.60 14.94 -9.70
N GLY A 48 8.13 16.07 -10.19
CA GLY A 48 8.21 17.32 -9.42
C GLY A 48 6.84 17.96 -9.15
N TYR A 49 5.85 17.73 -10.01
CA TYR A 49 4.50 18.33 -9.88
C TYR A 49 3.85 17.87 -8.57
N CYS A 50 3.96 16.60 -8.24
CA CYS A 50 3.45 16.05 -7.00
C CYS A 50 4.22 16.48 -5.76
N SER A 51 5.53 16.67 -5.87
CA SER A 51 6.32 17.29 -4.80
C SER A 51 5.85 18.73 -4.51
N ALA A 52 5.58 19.51 -5.56
CA ALA A 52 5.06 20.86 -5.43
C ALA A 52 3.64 20.87 -4.83
N LEU A 53 2.76 19.98 -5.32
CA LEU A 53 1.37 19.86 -4.84
C LEU A 53 1.30 19.44 -3.37
N ARG A 54 2.19 18.53 -2.91
CA ARG A 54 2.31 18.14 -1.50
C ARG A 54 2.85 19.28 -0.62
N SER A 55 3.84 20.02 -1.11
CA SER A 55 4.37 21.19 -0.40
C SER A 55 3.28 22.24 -0.21
N TYR A 56 2.47 22.43 -1.25
CA TYR A 56 1.29 23.31 -1.20
C TYR A 56 0.25 22.82 -0.19
N ALA A 57 -0.11 21.53 -0.22
CA ALA A 57 -1.02 20.91 0.76
C ALA A 57 -0.54 21.05 2.21
N THR A 58 0.76 20.90 2.45
CA THR A 58 1.36 21.06 3.79
C THR A 58 1.34 22.52 4.23
N CYS A 59 1.63 23.46 3.31
CA CYS A 59 1.55 24.90 3.58
C CYS A 59 0.13 25.31 3.96
N THR A 60 -0.89 24.91 3.17
CA THR A 60 -2.29 25.23 3.45
C THR A 60 -2.76 24.59 4.77
N ARG A 61 -2.39 23.33 5.05
CA ARG A 61 -2.72 22.68 6.34
C ARG A 61 -2.19 23.47 7.55
N ARG A 62 -0.97 23.99 7.50
CA ARG A 62 -0.40 24.83 8.58
C ARG A 62 -1.16 26.14 8.77
N MET A 63 -1.76 26.67 7.72
CA MET A 63 -2.51 27.93 7.73
C MET A 63 -4.00 27.76 8.09
N ALA A 64 -4.49 26.53 8.29
CA ALA A 64 -5.92 26.25 8.50
C ALA A 64 -6.58 27.04 9.64
N ARG A 65 -5.84 27.32 10.72
CA ARG A 65 -6.35 28.12 11.85
C ARG A 65 -6.39 29.60 11.54
N ALA A 66 -5.39 30.11 10.82
CA ALA A 66 -5.22 31.51 10.47
C ALA A 66 -6.15 31.97 9.34
N CYS A 67 -6.47 31.06 8.41
CA CYS A 67 -7.24 31.35 7.19
C CYS A 67 -8.72 30.92 7.28
N ARG A 68 -9.29 30.83 8.49
CA ARG A 68 -10.72 30.49 8.64
C ARG A 68 -11.59 31.54 7.96
N GLY A 69 -12.41 31.11 6.98
CA GLY A 69 -13.31 32.00 6.24
C GLY A 69 -12.67 32.74 5.06
N ASP A 70 -11.39 32.50 4.77
CA ASP A 70 -10.74 33.04 3.58
C ASP A 70 -11.12 32.21 2.35
N LEU A 71 -11.74 32.85 1.35
CA LEU A 71 -12.19 32.15 0.14
C LEU A 71 -11.02 31.58 -0.67
N ALA A 72 -9.90 32.30 -0.77
CA ALA A 72 -8.74 31.82 -1.52
C ALA A 72 -8.13 30.57 -0.86
N TYR A 73 -8.17 30.50 0.48
CA TYR A 73 -7.79 29.31 1.23
C TYR A 73 -8.70 28.11 0.93
N HIS A 74 -10.01 28.27 1.01
CA HIS A 74 -10.94 27.16 0.76
C HIS A 74 -10.90 26.70 -0.71
N SER A 75 -10.81 27.62 -1.66
CA SER A 75 -10.59 27.31 -3.08
C SER A 75 -9.29 26.57 -3.33
N ALA A 76 -8.20 26.98 -2.66
CA ALA A 76 -6.90 26.30 -2.73
C ALA A 76 -6.98 24.85 -2.21
N VAL A 77 -7.59 24.64 -1.04
CA VAL A 77 -7.73 23.31 -0.43
C VAL A 77 -8.53 22.37 -1.35
N GLN A 78 -9.66 22.83 -1.89
CA GLN A 78 -10.46 22.06 -2.83
C GLN A 78 -9.71 21.78 -4.14
N GLY A 79 -8.99 22.77 -4.67
CA GLY A 79 -8.18 22.61 -5.88
C GLY A 79 -7.06 21.59 -5.70
N ILE A 80 -6.40 21.57 -4.54
CA ILE A 80 -5.36 20.59 -4.22
C ILE A 80 -5.94 19.18 -4.22
N GLU A 81 -7.10 18.97 -3.56
CA GLU A 81 -7.77 17.68 -3.51
C GLU A 81 -8.17 17.18 -4.91
N ALA A 82 -8.74 18.06 -5.74
CA ALA A 82 -9.08 17.75 -7.12
C ALA A 82 -7.84 17.36 -7.96
N LEU A 83 -6.74 18.09 -7.82
CA LEU A 83 -5.51 17.82 -8.58
C LEU A 83 -4.87 16.48 -8.18
N LEU A 84 -4.96 16.09 -6.90
CA LEU A 84 -4.50 14.79 -6.41
C LEU A 84 -5.34 13.65 -6.99
N ILE A 85 -6.67 13.83 -7.05
CA ILE A 85 -7.59 12.84 -7.63
C ILE A 85 -7.40 12.69 -9.14
N GLN A 86 -7.11 13.80 -9.83
CA GLN A 86 -6.97 13.81 -11.28
C GLN A 86 -5.64 13.22 -11.77
N HIS A 87 -4.62 13.17 -10.91
CA HIS A 87 -3.28 12.68 -11.24
C HIS A 87 -2.77 11.60 -10.27
N PRO A 88 -3.50 10.48 -10.08
CA PRO A 88 -3.18 9.47 -9.07
C PRO A 88 -1.86 8.75 -9.37
N ALA A 89 -1.51 8.62 -10.65
CA ALA A 89 -0.24 8.03 -11.08
C ALA A 89 0.98 8.92 -10.76
N LEU A 90 0.79 10.24 -10.67
CA LEU A 90 1.87 11.17 -10.37
C LEU A 90 2.06 11.32 -8.84
N CYS A 91 0.96 11.25 -8.09
CA CYS A 91 0.92 11.49 -6.65
C CYS A 91 0.50 10.21 -5.92
N PRO A 92 1.38 9.20 -5.81
CA PRO A 92 1.04 7.97 -5.09
C PRO A 92 0.66 8.29 -3.65
N GLN A 93 -0.47 7.74 -3.22
CA GLN A 93 -1.01 7.85 -1.87
C GLN A 93 -1.65 6.52 -1.49
N ILE A 94 -1.42 6.08 -0.25
CA ILE A 94 -2.07 4.92 0.34
C ILE A 94 -3.03 5.43 1.42
N SER A 95 -4.29 5.02 1.36
CA SER A 95 -5.29 5.29 2.39
C SER A 95 -5.86 3.97 2.90
N VAL A 96 -5.83 3.77 4.22
CA VAL A 96 -6.39 2.59 4.89
C VAL A 96 -7.44 3.06 5.89
N ILE A 97 -8.64 2.49 5.81
CA ILE A 97 -9.76 2.81 6.70
C ILE A 97 -10.06 1.59 7.56
N PHE A 98 -9.87 1.74 8.88
CA PHE A 98 -10.36 0.78 9.87
C PHE A 98 -11.78 1.17 10.23
N LYS A 99 -12.75 0.32 9.91
CA LYS A 99 -14.16 0.55 10.22
C LYS A 99 -14.39 0.47 11.73
N ASN A 100 -15.36 1.25 12.21
CA ASN A 100 -15.80 1.17 13.60
C ASN A 100 -16.33 -0.24 13.91
N VAL A 101 -15.74 -0.89 14.92
CA VAL A 101 -16.24 -2.15 15.47
C VAL A 101 -16.64 -1.88 16.91
N PRO A 102 -17.95 -1.91 17.23
CA PRO A 102 -18.46 -1.59 18.54
C PRO A 102 -17.67 -2.30 19.63
N GLN A 103 -17.31 -1.53 20.65
CA GLN A 103 -16.52 -1.96 21.80
C GLN A 103 -15.05 -2.29 21.48
N CYS A 104 -14.62 -2.51 20.23
CA CYS A 104 -13.26 -2.94 19.88
C CYS A 104 -12.36 -1.81 19.37
N VAL A 105 -12.83 -1.01 18.41
CA VAL A 105 -12.05 0.07 17.81
C VAL A 105 -12.98 1.12 17.21
N GLU A 106 -12.64 2.39 17.37
CA GLU A 106 -13.32 3.48 16.65
C GLU A 106 -12.85 3.52 15.19
N GLN A 107 -13.59 4.23 14.33
CA GLN A 107 -13.15 4.41 12.95
C GLN A 107 -11.81 5.17 12.91
N LYS A 108 -10.80 4.61 12.23
CA LYS A 108 -9.48 5.24 12.07
C LYS A 108 -9.10 5.29 10.60
N LEU A 109 -8.47 6.40 10.22
CA LEU A 109 -7.94 6.64 8.88
C LEU A 109 -6.42 6.72 8.97
N TYR A 110 -5.73 5.89 8.21
CA TYR A 110 -4.30 5.98 7.98
C TYR A 110 -4.06 6.47 6.55
N GLN A 111 -3.18 7.46 6.38
CA GLN A 111 -2.82 8.01 5.09
C GLN A 111 -1.30 8.15 5.00
N ALA A 112 -0.72 7.61 3.94
CA ALA A 112 0.69 7.74 3.63
C ALA A 112 0.87 8.29 2.22
N GLU A 113 1.85 9.17 2.08
CA GLU A 113 2.25 9.80 0.83
C GLU A 113 3.76 9.62 0.65
N LEU A 114 4.26 9.87 -0.57
CA LEU A 114 5.70 9.89 -0.79
C LEU A 114 6.36 10.95 0.11
N ASP A 115 7.47 10.57 0.72
CA ASP A 115 8.27 11.28 1.73
C ASP A 115 7.55 11.54 3.06
N ASN A 116 6.34 11.00 3.24
CA ASN A 116 5.55 11.12 4.44
C ASN A 116 4.76 9.84 4.71
N VAL A 117 5.47 8.83 5.25
CA VAL A 117 4.88 7.64 5.85
C VAL A 117 4.80 7.84 7.37
N PRO A 118 3.66 8.30 7.92
CA PRO A 118 3.56 8.66 9.34
C PRO A 118 3.49 7.42 10.25
N ALA A 119 3.97 7.58 11.47
CA ALA A 119 3.84 6.59 12.55
C ALA A 119 2.56 6.77 13.39
N ALA A 120 1.53 7.40 12.80
CA ALA A 120 0.27 7.75 13.46
C ALA A 120 -0.87 7.74 12.44
N PHE A 121 -2.10 7.65 12.93
CA PHE A 121 -3.32 7.88 12.16
C PHE A 121 -3.47 9.36 11.79
N ALA A 122 -4.40 9.66 10.87
CA ALA A 122 -4.64 11.01 10.37
C ALA A 122 -5.06 12.02 11.47
N ASP A 123 -5.61 11.52 12.58
CA ASP A 123 -5.97 12.31 13.77
C ASP A 123 -4.79 12.51 14.76
N GLY A 124 -3.61 11.95 14.46
CA GLY A 124 -2.41 12.00 15.28
C GLY A 124 -2.34 10.92 16.37
N SER A 125 -3.35 10.07 16.50
CA SER A 125 -3.29 8.93 17.44
C SER A 125 -2.36 7.82 16.92
N VAL A 126 -1.66 7.13 17.82
CA VAL A 126 -0.79 5.98 17.46
C VAL A 126 -1.46 4.62 17.73
N SER A 127 -2.58 4.64 18.42
CA SER A 127 -3.30 3.44 18.87
C SER A 127 -4.78 3.73 19.04
N SER A 128 -5.59 2.67 19.02
CA SER A 128 -7.03 2.72 19.29
C SER A 128 -7.51 1.39 19.85
N GLY A 129 -8.69 1.42 20.47
CA GLY A 129 -9.33 0.22 20.99
C GLY A 129 -8.74 -0.26 22.31
N ASP A 130 -8.66 0.64 23.29
CA ASP A 130 -8.07 0.38 24.59
C ASP A 130 -8.99 -0.50 25.45
N ARG A 131 -8.51 -1.70 25.79
CA ARG A 131 -9.16 -2.64 26.70
C ARG A 131 -8.11 -3.23 27.63
N LEU A 132 -8.24 -3.01 28.93
CA LEU A 132 -7.34 -3.59 29.95
C LEU A 132 -5.84 -3.32 29.67
N GLY A 133 -5.51 -2.16 29.10
CA GLY A 133 -4.13 -1.79 28.73
C GLY A 133 -3.64 -2.36 27.38
N HIS A 134 -4.41 -3.24 26.75
CA HIS A 134 -4.16 -3.70 25.38
C HIS A 134 -4.87 -2.77 24.40
N HIS A 135 -4.19 -2.44 23.31
CA HIS A 135 -4.78 -1.62 22.24
C HIS A 135 -4.97 -2.54 21.04
N SER A 136 -6.20 -2.62 20.54
CA SER A 136 -6.60 -3.55 19.48
C SER A 136 -6.14 -3.12 18.09
N LEU A 137 -5.72 -1.87 17.96
CA LEU A 137 -5.16 -1.26 16.76
C LEU A 137 -3.97 -0.38 17.14
N LYS A 138 -2.82 -0.57 16.48
CA LYS A 138 -1.58 0.19 16.76
C LYS A 138 -0.80 0.46 15.48
N VAL A 139 -0.15 1.62 15.41
CA VAL A 139 0.85 1.97 14.39
C VAL A 139 2.22 2.01 15.05
N GLN A 140 3.22 1.41 14.40
CA GLN A 140 4.62 1.44 14.79
C GLN A 140 5.47 1.78 13.58
N THR A 141 6.70 2.25 13.81
CA THR A 141 7.65 2.50 12.74
C THR A 141 9.06 2.08 13.16
N GLN A 142 9.79 1.55 12.20
CA GLN A 142 11.23 1.31 12.32
C GLN A 142 12.04 2.46 11.70
N ASN A 143 11.45 3.17 10.72
CA ASN A 143 12.07 4.25 9.95
C ASN A 143 11.03 5.36 9.70
N PRO A 144 10.96 6.39 10.58
CA PRO A 144 9.97 7.45 10.47
C PRO A 144 10.01 8.14 9.10
N GLY A 145 8.84 8.38 8.51
CA GLY A 145 8.71 9.04 7.21
C GLY A 145 8.85 8.11 6.00
N ARG A 146 9.38 6.89 6.17
CA ARG A 146 9.53 5.91 5.08
C ARG A 146 8.90 4.55 5.36
N HIS A 147 8.52 4.27 6.60
CA HIS A 147 8.01 2.97 7.01
C HIS A 147 6.94 3.11 8.08
N ALA A 148 5.90 2.28 8.01
CA ALA A 148 4.95 2.10 9.09
C ALA A 148 4.39 0.67 9.08
N GLU A 149 4.25 0.10 10.27
CA GLU A 149 3.58 -1.18 10.50
C GLU A 149 2.30 -0.91 11.27
N ILE A 150 1.18 -1.45 10.80
CA ILE A 150 -0.13 -1.26 11.39
C ILE A 150 -0.66 -2.62 11.83
N HIS A 151 -0.75 -2.81 13.13
CA HIS A 151 -1.23 -4.03 13.76
C HIS A 151 -2.70 -3.87 14.14
N ALA A 152 -3.60 -4.58 13.46
CA ALA A 152 -5.03 -4.62 13.75
C ALA A 152 -5.40 -5.97 14.37
N ALA A 153 -5.06 -6.16 15.63
CA ALA A 153 -5.21 -7.42 16.36
C ALA A 153 -6.66 -7.91 16.42
N HIS A 154 -7.64 -7.01 16.49
CA HIS A 154 -9.06 -7.35 16.53
C HIS A 154 -9.58 -8.08 15.28
N ILE A 155 -8.89 -7.97 14.14
CA ILE A 155 -9.21 -8.66 12.89
C ILE A 155 -8.06 -9.56 12.40
N GLY A 156 -7.01 -9.74 13.22
CA GLY A 156 -5.85 -10.56 12.86
C GLY A 156 -5.07 -10.05 11.64
N THR A 157 -5.10 -8.74 11.38
CA THR A 157 -4.48 -8.15 10.18
C THR A 157 -3.20 -7.39 10.53
N LEU A 158 -2.20 -7.52 9.67
CA LEU A 158 -0.97 -6.74 9.70
C LEU A 158 -0.77 -6.07 8.33
N LEU A 159 -0.56 -4.75 8.35
CA LEU A 159 -0.22 -3.98 7.16
C LEU A 159 1.16 -3.37 7.32
N VAL A 160 1.94 -3.36 6.26
CA VAL A 160 3.22 -2.63 6.18
C VAL A 160 3.15 -1.67 5.01
N VAL A 161 3.40 -0.40 5.30
CA VAL A 161 3.53 0.66 4.31
C VAL A 161 4.99 1.07 4.27
N ARG A 162 5.61 0.98 3.10
CA ARG A 162 7.01 1.37 2.89
C ARG A 162 7.14 2.25 1.67
N GLN A 163 8.03 3.22 1.75
CA GLN A 163 8.49 3.96 0.60
C GLN A 163 9.82 3.38 0.10
N SER A 164 9.85 3.00 -1.17
CA SER A 164 11.04 2.50 -1.86
C SER A 164 11.34 3.42 -3.03
N GLY A 165 12.37 4.26 -2.88
CA GLY A 165 12.69 5.33 -3.82
C GLY A 165 11.53 6.32 -3.98
N ARG A 166 10.96 6.36 -5.19
CA ARG A 166 9.82 7.24 -5.56
C ARG A 166 8.47 6.51 -5.60
N SER A 167 8.39 5.32 -5.04
CA SER A 167 7.19 4.50 -5.00
C SER A 167 6.74 4.24 -3.56
N LEU A 168 5.45 3.99 -3.39
CA LEU A 168 4.87 3.50 -2.14
C LEU A 168 4.45 2.05 -2.33
N GLY A 169 4.91 1.18 -1.45
CA GLY A 169 4.51 -0.22 -1.36
C GLY A 169 3.55 -0.46 -0.20
N LEU A 170 2.64 -1.40 -0.41
CA LEU A 170 1.71 -1.90 0.59
C LEU A 170 1.80 -3.43 0.64
N SER A 171 2.20 -3.96 1.79
CA SER A 171 2.18 -5.39 2.10
C SER A 171 1.07 -5.65 3.10
N VAL A 172 0.24 -6.67 2.85
CA VAL A 172 -0.94 -6.95 3.69
C VAL A 172 -1.08 -8.43 4.01
N LEU A 173 -1.16 -8.74 5.31
CA LEU A 173 -1.51 -10.06 5.83
C LEU A 173 -2.92 -10.01 6.42
N LEU A 174 -3.86 -10.75 5.84
CA LEU A 174 -5.22 -10.89 6.35
C LEU A 174 -5.62 -12.36 6.49
N PRO A 175 -6.46 -12.70 7.50
CA PRO A 175 -7.16 -13.97 7.52
C PRO A 175 -8.12 -14.07 6.34
N ARG A 176 -8.24 -15.27 5.76
CA ARG A 176 -9.12 -15.53 4.60
C ARG A 176 -10.57 -15.10 4.85
N GLY A 177 -11.11 -15.40 6.02
CA GLY A 177 -12.48 -15.01 6.39
C GLY A 177 -12.70 -13.50 6.48
N VAL A 178 -11.65 -12.70 6.64
CA VAL A 178 -11.73 -11.22 6.60
C VAL A 178 -11.56 -10.72 5.17
N ALA A 179 -10.64 -11.31 4.40
CA ALA A 179 -10.40 -10.95 3.00
C ALA A 179 -11.62 -11.24 2.10
N GLU A 180 -12.36 -12.31 2.39
CA GLU A 180 -13.55 -12.73 1.63
C GLU A 180 -14.87 -12.17 2.20
N ALA A 181 -14.82 -11.35 3.25
CA ALA A 181 -16.01 -10.75 3.90
C ALA A 181 -16.43 -9.43 3.24
N TYR A 182 -16.93 -9.51 2.02
CA TYR A 182 -17.45 -8.37 1.25
C TYR A 182 -18.93 -8.54 0.88
N GLY A 183 -19.61 -7.41 0.69
CA GLY A 183 -21.00 -7.38 0.22
C GLY A 183 -21.11 -7.51 -1.31
N PRO A 184 -22.30 -7.85 -1.85
CA PRO A 184 -22.51 -8.01 -3.29
C PRO A 184 -22.37 -6.72 -4.11
N GLU A 185 -22.26 -5.56 -3.45
CA GLU A 185 -22.08 -4.24 -4.08
C GLU A 185 -20.59 -3.87 -4.26
N GLN A 186 -19.66 -4.73 -3.82
CA GLN A 186 -18.21 -4.44 -3.77
C GLN A 186 -17.45 -5.22 -4.85
N ASP A 187 -17.75 -4.91 -6.12
CA ASP A 187 -17.30 -5.70 -7.28
C ASP A 187 -15.80 -5.56 -7.63
N LEU A 188 -15.11 -4.55 -7.10
CA LEU A 188 -13.71 -4.29 -7.44
C LEU A 188 -12.78 -4.43 -6.22
N GLN A 189 -12.09 -5.57 -6.14
CA GLN A 189 -11.11 -5.88 -5.09
C GLN A 189 -9.82 -6.45 -5.68
N LEU A 190 -8.84 -5.58 -5.91
CA LEU A 190 -7.58 -5.93 -6.58
C LEU A 190 -6.77 -6.99 -5.82
N CYS A 191 -6.80 -6.98 -4.49
CA CYS A 191 -6.06 -7.96 -3.66
C CYS A 191 -6.67 -9.37 -3.69
N VAL A 192 -7.94 -9.50 -4.09
CA VAL A 192 -8.65 -10.80 -4.17
C VAL A 192 -8.67 -11.29 -5.61
N TRP A 193 -9.03 -10.41 -6.55
CA TRP A 193 -9.30 -10.79 -7.95
C TRP A 193 -8.21 -10.35 -8.94
N GLY A 194 -7.23 -9.57 -8.48
CA GLY A 194 -6.24 -8.94 -9.35
C GLY A 194 -6.82 -7.82 -10.21
N CYS A 195 -6.02 -7.33 -11.15
CA CYS A 195 -6.41 -6.24 -12.03
C CYS A 195 -7.46 -6.71 -13.06
N PRO A 196 -8.44 -5.85 -13.44
CA PRO A 196 -9.34 -6.09 -14.57
C PRO A 196 -8.57 -6.32 -15.87
N ALA A 197 -9.10 -7.14 -16.78
CA ALA A 197 -8.41 -7.51 -18.02
C ALA A 197 -7.98 -6.30 -18.86
N SER A 198 -8.79 -5.23 -18.90
CA SER A 198 -8.48 -3.98 -19.62
C SER A 198 -7.31 -3.20 -19.03
N GLN A 199 -6.94 -3.45 -17.77
CA GLN A 199 -5.83 -2.80 -17.07
C GLN A 199 -4.60 -3.72 -16.95
N ARG A 200 -4.69 -4.97 -17.42
CA ARG A 200 -3.53 -5.86 -17.47
C ARG A 200 -2.67 -5.43 -18.66
N LEU A 201 -1.38 -5.21 -18.42
CA LEU A 201 -0.44 -5.05 -19.52
C LEU A 201 -0.33 -6.37 -20.28
N ASP A 202 -0.65 -6.32 -21.57
CA ASP A 202 -0.65 -7.49 -22.45
C ASP A 202 0.79 -7.90 -22.77
N THR A 203 1.34 -8.80 -21.96
CA THR A 203 2.69 -9.36 -22.16
C THR A 203 2.78 -10.29 -23.37
N LEU A 204 1.66 -10.60 -24.03
CA LEU A 204 1.61 -11.44 -25.24
C LEU A 204 1.88 -10.66 -26.53
N ARG A 205 1.84 -9.32 -26.50
CA ARG A 205 2.49 -8.54 -27.54
C ARG A 205 3.97 -8.46 -27.18
N PRO A 206 4.88 -9.01 -28.00
CA PRO A 206 6.29 -8.68 -27.88
C PRO A 206 6.37 -7.15 -27.85
N PRO A 207 7.22 -6.55 -27.00
CA PRO A 207 7.52 -5.15 -27.19
C PRO A 207 7.86 -4.95 -28.66
N LEU A 208 7.35 -3.86 -29.26
CA LEU A 208 7.82 -3.38 -30.55
C LEU A 208 9.36 -3.55 -30.60
N PRO A 209 9.97 -3.83 -31.77
CA PRO A 209 11.39 -4.19 -31.92
C PRO A 209 12.43 -3.19 -31.36
N HIS A 210 11.99 -2.16 -30.64
CA HIS A 210 12.76 -1.07 -30.08
C HIS A 210 12.63 -0.89 -28.55
N ALA A 211 11.82 -1.69 -27.83
CA ALA A 211 12.12 -1.85 -26.39
C ALA A 211 13.34 -2.76 -26.33
N SER A 212 14.50 -2.12 -26.35
CA SER A 212 15.85 -2.71 -26.38
C SER A 212 15.89 -4.07 -25.68
N LEU A 213 15.88 -5.15 -26.47
CA LEU A 213 16.18 -6.53 -26.02
C LEU A 213 17.32 -6.58 -24.97
N PRO A 214 18.40 -5.77 -25.09
CA PRO A 214 19.41 -5.66 -24.03
C PRO A 214 18.88 -5.21 -22.66
N ARG A 215 17.88 -4.32 -22.59
CA ARG A 215 17.28 -3.85 -21.32
C ARG A 215 16.47 -4.94 -20.63
N THR A 216 15.73 -5.73 -21.39
CA THR A 216 14.98 -6.89 -20.87
C THR A 216 15.94 -7.93 -20.30
N ILE A 217 16.99 -8.28 -21.06
CA ILE A 217 18.03 -9.22 -20.61
C ILE A 217 18.74 -8.70 -19.35
N SER A 218 19.12 -7.42 -19.34
CA SER A 218 19.76 -6.77 -18.20
C SER A 218 18.86 -6.77 -16.96
N ALA A 219 17.57 -6.45 -17.10
CA ALA A 219 16.61 -6.48 -16.00
C ALA A 219 16.47 -7.89 -15.41
N HIS A 220 16.36 -8.92 -16.26
CA HIS A 220 16.30 -10.30 -15.83
C HIS A 220 17.55 -10.75 -15.08
N ALA A 221 18.74 -10.38 -15.56
CA ALA A 221 20.02 -10.69 -14.91
C ALA A 221 20.16 -9.97 -13.56
N HIS A 222 19.79 -8.69 -13.50
CA HIS A 222 19.84 -7.89 -12.27
C HIS A 222 18.91 -8.45 -11.19
N CYS A 223 17.63 -8.70 -11.51
CA CYS A 223 16.68 -9.27 -10.55
C CYS A 223 17.06 -10.70 -10.11
N ALA A 224 17.70 -11.48 -10.99
CA ALA A 224 18.14 -12.84 -10.66
C ALA A 224 19.32 -12.87 -9.68
N ALA A 225 20.11 -11.79 -9.62
CA ALA A 225 21.19 -11.64 -8.63
C ALA A 225 20.67 -11.21 -7.25
N LEU A 226 19.51 -10.54 -7.19
CA LEU A 226 18.96 -9.95 -5.97
C LEU A 226 17.96 -10.86 -5.25
N LEU A 227 17.17 -11.61 -6.00
CA LEU A 227 16.07 -12.41 -5.46
C LEU A 227 16.39 -13.91 -5.56
N PRO A 228 16.08 -14.69 -4.51
CA PRO A 228 16.51 -16.09 -4.43
C PRO A 228 15.76 -16.99 -5.41
N ASN A 229 14.51 -16.66 -5.74
CA ASN A 229 13.61 -17.50 -6.54
C ASN A 229 13.02 -16.71 -7.71
N ARG A 230 12.73 -17.40 -8.83
CA ARG A 230 12.05 -16.83 -10.00
C ARG A 230 10.53 -16.84 -9.85
N ASP A 231 10.06 -16.26 -8.75
CA ASP A 231 8.66 -16.24 -8.31
C ASP A 231 7.98 -14.89 -8.62
N VAL A 232 6.84 -14.61 -7.95
CA VAL A 232 6.11 -13.34 -8.11
C VAL A 232 6.96 -12.11 -7.79
N TYR A 233 7.84 -12.14 -6.78
CA TYR A 233 8.72 -11.01 -6.46
C TYR A 233 9.73 -10.75 -7.56
N TYR A 234 10.29 -11.82 -8.14
CA TYR A 234 11.19 -11.71 -9.29
C TYR A 234 10.49 -11.08 -10.49
N GLN A 235 9.27 -11.53 -10.81
CA GLN A 235 8.50 -10.96 -11.92
C GLN A 235 8.15 -9.49 -11.67
N ALA A 236 7.79 -9.12 -10.44
CA ALA A 236 7.56 -7.73 -10.06
C ALA A 236 8.81 -6.87 -10.24
N CYS A 237 9.98 -7.33 -9.78
CA CYS A 237 11.26 -6.65 -10.00
C CYS A 237 11.52 -6.39 -11.49
N VAL A 238 11.40 -7.43 -12.32
CA VAL A 238 11.66 -7.31 -13.76
C VAL A 238 10.69 -6.31 -14.41
N PHE A 239 9.41 -6.41 -14.06
CA PHE A 239 8.37 -5.50 -14.52
C PHE A 239 8.69 -4.05 -14.17
N ASP A 240 9.01 -3.77 -12.90
CA ASP A 240 9.31 -2.43 -12.42
C ASP A 240 10.55 -1.85 -13.10
N LEU A 241 11.60 -2.64 -13.30
CA LEU A 241 12.81 -2.19 -14.02
C LEU A 241 12.54 -1.85 -15.49
N ILE A 242 11.73 -2.66 -16.17
CA ILE A 242 11.39 -2.43 -17.59
C ILE A 242 10.48 -1.21 -17.71
N SER A 243 9.49 -1.08 -16.82
CA SER A 243 8.48 -0.01 -16.86
C SER A 243 9.04 1.33 -16.41
N SER A 244 9.76 1.37 -15.28
CA SER A 244 10.33 2.61 -14.74
C SER A 244 11.62 3.02 -15.43
N GLY A 245 12.40 2.03 -15.87
CA GLY A 245 13.72 2.24 -16.38
C GLY A 245 14.79 2.58 -15.34
N ASP A 246 14.45 2.59 -14.05
CA ASP A 246 15.34 2.87 -12.92
C ASP A 246 15.72 1.58 -12.19
N LEU A 247 17.02 1.35 -11.97
CA LEU A 247 17.53 0.19 -11.24
C LEU A 247 17.08 0.17 -9.78
N ASN A 248 16.86 1.36 -9.18
CA ASN A 248 16.43 1.46 -7.79
C ASN A 248 15.01 0.93 -7.57
N SER A 249 14.21 0.80 -8.63
CA SER A 249 12.86 0.24 -8.53
C SER A 249 12.86 -1.23 -8.10
N SER A 250 13.97 -1.95 -8.30
CA SER A 250 14.14 -3.32 -7.80
C SER A 250 14.01 -3.43 -6.27
N THR A 251 14.29 -2.35 -5.54
CA THR A 251 14.19 -2.32 -4.07
C THR A 251 12.78 -2.60 -3.57
N ALA A 252 11.73 -2.18 -4.30
CA ALA A 252 10.35 -2.41 -3.91
C ALA A 252 10.02 -3.93 -3.84
N ALA A 253 10.54 -4.72 -4.79
CA ALA A 253 10.35 -6.16 -4.79
C ALA A 253 11.12 -6.87 -3.66
N ILE A 254 12.33 -6.39 -3.34
CA ILE A 254 13.13 -6.90 -2.20
C ILE A 254 12.42 -6.59 -0.88
N ASP A 255 11.92 -5.36 -0.74
CA ASP A 255 11.18 -4.89 0.43
C ASP A 255 9.90 -5.72 0.63
N ALA A 256 9.17 -6.01 -0.44
CA ALA A 256 7.96 -6.84 -0.40
C ALA A 256 8.27 -8.30 0.01
N LEU A 257 9.37 -8.88 -0.48
CA LEU A 257 9.81 -10.22 -0.06
C LEU A 257 10.20 -10.23 1.42
N THR A 258 10.89 -9.18 1.87
CA THR A 258 11.30 -9.00 3.27
C THR A 258 10.07 -8.91 4.18
N ASP A 259 9.08 -8.08 3.82
CA ASP A 259 7.82 -7.96 4.55
C ASP A 259 7.09 -9.28 4.66
N ALA A 260 6.97 -10.02 3.55
CA ALA A 260 6.33 -11.32 3.55
C ALA A 260 7.06 -12.34 4.45
N GLY A 261 8.39 -12.28 4.50
CA GLY A 261 9.19 -13.10 5.43
C GLY A 261 8.98 -12.75 6.91
N HIS A 262 8.63 -11.51 7.23
CA HIS A 262 8.25 -11.10 8.59
C HIS A 262 6.80 -11.41 8.93
N MET A 263 5.91 -11.39 7.93
CA MET A 263 4.47 -11.65 8.09
C MET A 263 4.13 -13.14 8.15
N ILE A 264 4.86 -13.99 7.41
CA ILE A 264 4.54 -15.42 7.24
C ILE A 264 5.57 -16.25 8.02
N PRO A 265 5.15 -17.00 9.07
CA PRO A 265 6.06 -17.82 9.86
C PRO A 265 6.73 -18.95 9.05
N GLU A 266 5.99 -19.52 8.10
CA GLU A 266 6.42 -20.62 7.24
C GLU A 266 7.17 -20.07 6.02
N ARG A 267 8.50 -20.08 6.06
CA ARG A 267 9.35 -19.52 4.99
C ARG A 267 9.07 -20.10 3.59
N GLU A 268 8.64 -21.35 3.51
CA GLU A 268 8.31 -22.00 2.23
C GLU A 268 7.08 -21.39 1.54
N ARG A 269 6.18 -20.76 2.30
CA ARG A 269 4.93 -20.16 1.79
C ARG A 269 5.08 -18.72 1.36
N VAL A 270 6.23 -18.11 1.64
CA VAL A 270 6.57 -16.77 1.17
C VAL A 270 6.72 -16.77 -0.35
N HIS A 271 7.32 -17.82 -0.92
CA HIS A 271 7.58 -17.91 -2.35
C HIS A 271 6.37 -18.42 -3.13
N LEU A 272 5.75 -17.55 -3.90
CA LEU A 272 4.59 -17.87 -4.73
C LEU A 272 5.03 -18.16 -6.16
N LEU A 273 5.01 -19.43 -6.57
CA LEU A 273 5.25 -19.81 -7.95
C LEU A 273 4.16 -19.23 -8.86
N PRO A 274 4.50 -18.74 -10.07
CA PRO A 274 3.50 -18.24 -11.01
C PRO A 274 2.44 -19.31 -11.31
N LEU A 275 1.17 -18.92 -11.41
CA LEU A 275 0.05 -19.84 -11.68
C LEU A 275 0.26 -20.70 -12.95
N SER A 276 1.00 -20.21 -13.97
CA SER A 276 1.32 -21.01 -15.16
C SER A 276 2.32 -22.15 -14.86
N ALA A 277 3.25 -21.95 -13.92
CA ALA A 277 4.17 -22.99 -13.47
C ALA A 277 3.47 -24.02 -12.56
N ALA A 278 2.50 -23.58 -11.74
CA ALA A 278 1.66 -24.48 -10.95
C ALA A 278 0.76 -25.36 -11.84
N ALA A 279 0.13 -24.78 -12.87
CA ALA A 279 -0.65 -25.53 -13.87
C ALA A 279 0.21 -26.52 -14.67
N GLY A 280 1.42 -26.11 -15.07
CA GLY A 280 2.39 -27.00 -15.73
C GLY A 280 2.82 -28.18 -14.86
N LYS A 281 2.99 -27.98 -13.55
CA LYS A 281 3.37 -29.04 -12.60
C LYS A 281 2.23 -30.05 -12.37
N VAL A 282 0.98 -29.60 -12.33
CA VAL A 282 -0.20 -30.47 -12.27
C VAL A 282 -0.34 -31.29 -13.57
N TYR A 283 -0.14 -30.66 -14.73
CA TYR A 283 -0.19 -31.33 -16.02
C TYR A 283 0.93 -32.38 -16.18
N LEU A 284 2.16 -32.05 -15.76
CA LEU A 284 3.29 -33.00 -15.77
C LEU A 284 3.06 -34.18 -14.81
N ASN A 285 2.51 -33.93 -13.63
CA ASN A 285 2.15 -34.99 -12.68
C ASN A 285 1.02 -35.89 -13.21
N LEU A 286 0.00 -35.32 -13.88
CA LEU A 286 -1.05 -36.08 -14.56
C LEU A 286 -0.50 -36.94 -15.70
N ILE A 287 0.42 -36.39 -16.51
CA ILE A 287 1.10 -37.15 -17.57
C ILE A 287 1.94 -38.27 -16.98
N LEU A 288 2.70 -38.01 -15.91
CA LEU A 288 3.51 -39.04 -15.25
C LEU A 288 2.63 -40.17 -14.68
N MET A 289 1.50 -39.83 -14.05
CA MET A 289 0.53 -40.83 -13.58
C MET A 289 -0.07 -41.64 -14.73
N MET A 290 -0.40 -41.01 -15.85
CA MET A 290 -0.87 -41.69 -17.06
C MET A 290 0.20 -42.64 -17.64
N ILE A 291 1.46 -42.21 -17.69
CA ILE A 291 2.58 -43.04 -18.17
C ILE A 291 2.81 -44.23 -17.25
N ILE A 292 2.79 -44.04 -15.93
CA ILE A 292 2.92 -45.13 -14.94
C ILE A 292 1.76 -46.12 -15.09
N PHE A 293 0.53 -45.64 -15.29
CA PHE A 293 -0.63 -46.49 -15.53
C PHE A 293 -0.49 -47.30 -16.83
N ILE A 294 -0.05 -46.68 -17.93
CA ILE A 294 0.19 -47.36 -19.21
C ILE A 294 1.29 -48.41 -19.06
N LEU A 295 2.41 -48.09 -18.41
CA LEU A 295 3.50 -49.04 -18.16
C LEU A 295 3.08 -50.19 -17.25
N TYR A 296 2.23 -49.93 -16.24
CA TYR A 296 1.67 -50.97 -15.38
C TYR A 296 0.80 -51.94 -16.19
N ASN A 297 -0.09 -51.44 -17.05
CA ASN A 297 -0.92 -52.29 -17.90
C ASN A 297 -0.08 -53.08 -18.92
N LEU A 298 0.91 -52.45 -19.57
CA LEU A 298 1.87 -53.14 -20.45
C LEU A 298 2.67 -54.21 -19.70
N PHE A 299 3.04 -53.98 -18.44
CA PHE A 299 3.74 -54.97 -17.62
C PHE A 299 2.80 -56.11 -17.19
N VAL A 300 1.54 -55.83 -16.87
CA VAL A 300 0.53 -56.85 -16.55
C VAL A 300 0.20 -57.69 -17.78
N ASP A 301 0.04 -57.07 -18.96
CA ASP A 301 -0.20 -57.75 -20.24
C ASP A 301 1.02 -58.58 -20.69
N ASN A 302 2.24 -58.09 -20.47
CA ASN A 302 3.47 -58.85 -20.73
C ASN A 302 3.73 -59.95 -19.68
N ASN A 303 3.22 -59.84 -18.45
CA ASN A 303 3.20 -60.96 -17.50
C ASN A 303 2.14 -62.00 -17.86
N PHE A 304 1.02 -61.59 -18.47
CA PHE A 304 0.09 -62.52 -19.10
C PHE A 304 0.78 -63.26 -20.26
N LEU A 305 1.57 -62.54 -21.08
CA LEU A 305 2.36 -63.15 -22.15
C LEU A 305 3.48 -64.07 -21.62
N LEU A 306 4.14 -63.73 -20.51
CA LEU A 306 5.16 -64.57 -19.87
C LEU A 306 4.56 -65.85 -19.25
N MET A 307 3.32 -65.79 -18.79
CA MET A 307 2.59 -66.96 -18.25
C MET A 307 2.14 -67.93 -19.37
N PHE A 308 1.92 -67.44 -20.59
CA PHE A 308 1.62 -68.31 -21.76
C PHE A 308 2.83 -68.94 -22.42
N LEU A 309 4.05 -68.45 -22.15
CA LEU A 309 5.31 -69.01 -22.68
C LEU A 309 5.96 -70.04 -21.74
N THR A 310 5.32 -70.37 -20.60
CA THR A 310 5.82 -71.36 -19.63
C THR A 310 4.84 -72.51 -19.34
N CYS A 311 3.92 -72.82 -20.26
CA CYS A 311 3.13 -74.07 -20.26
C CYS A 311 3.41 -74.90 -21.51
#